data_AF-A0A1Q8A641-F1
#
_entry.id   AF-A0A1Q8A641-F1
#
_cell.length_a   1.000
_cell.length_b   1.000
_cell.length_c   1.000
_cell.angle_alpha   90.00
_cell.angle_beta   90.00
_cell.angle_gamma   90.00
#
_symmetry.space_group_name_H-M   'P 1'
#
loop_
_entity.id
_entity.type
_entity.pdbx_description
1 polymer ?
#
loop_
_entity_poly.entity_id
_entity_poly.type
_entity_poly.pdbx_seq_one_letter_code
_entity_poly.pdbx_strand_id
1 'polypeptide(L)' 'MEPKVDLRVMLTEAQTDRLQQRLSALPFKVEYEEEQHGATLVVRIRCTSAQAKTVREILHDIGAAL' A
#
# COMPACT_ATOMS: atom_id res chain seq x y z
N MET A 1 7.45 20.51 5.59
CA MET A 1 7.07 19.08 5.54
C MET A 1 6.01 18.94 4.48
N GLU A 2 6.21 18.10 3.47
CA GLU A 2 5.16 17.78 2.51
C GLU A 2 4.00 17.07 3.22
N PRO A 3 2.73 17.30 2.81
CA PRO A 3 1.60 16.59 3.38
C PRO A 3 1.69 15.09 3.05
N LYS A 4 1.59 14.28 4.12
CA LYS A 4 1.49 12.82 4.00
C LYS A 4 0.05 12.43 3.69
N VAL A 5 -0.09 11.46 2.79
CA VAL A 5 -1.35 10.81 2.43
C VAL A 5 -1.41 9.47 3.16
N ASP A 6 -2.59 9.16 3.68
CA ASP A 6 -2.92 7.88 4.31
C ASP A 6 -3.80 7.09 3.34
N LEU A 7 -3.33 5.94 2.89
CA LEU A 7 -4.09 5.02 2.03
C LEU A 7 -4.41 3.77 2.85
N ARG A 8 -5.69 3.45 2.99
CA ARG A 8 -6.16 2.27 3.71
C ARG A 8 -6.95 1.38 2.75
N VAL A 9 -6.51 0.14 2.57
CA VAL A 9 -7.07 -0.81 1.61
C VAL A 9 -7.24 -2.19 2.23
N MET A 10 -8.27 -2.92 1.81
CA MET A 10 -8.44 -4.33 2.17
C MET A 10 -7.82 -5.21 1.09
N LEU A 11 -6.91 -6.09 1.49
CA LEU A 11 -6.16 -6.99 0.63
C LEU A 11 -6.29 -8.43 1.12
N THR A 12 -6.14 -9.36 0.18
CA THR A 12 -5.85 -10.77 0.48
C THR A 12 -4.36 -10.94 0.78
N GLU A 13 -3.97 -12.02 1.47
CA GLU A 13 -2.55 -12.35 1.73
C GLU A 13 -1.70 -12.31 0.45
N ALA A 14 -2.19 -12.93 -0.63
CA ALA A 14 -1.48 -12.94 -1.92
C ALA A 14 -1.29 -11.54 -2.54
N GLN A 15 -2.21 -10.61 -2.30
CA GLN A 15 -2.08 -9.22 -2.75
C GLN A 15 -1.10 -8.45 -1.86
N THR A 16 -1.15 -8.67 -0.55
CA THR A 16 -0.22 -8.09 0.43
C THR A 16 1.23 -8.47 0.10
N ASP A 17 1.51 -9.74 -0.21
CA ASP A 17 2.84 -10.20 -0.60
C ASP A 17 3.36 -9.47 -1.86
N ARG A 18 2.51 -9.35 -2.89
CA ARG A 18 2.85 -8.63 -4.12
C ARG A 18 3.06 -7.15 -3.86
N LEU A 19 2.25 -6.54 -2.99
CA LEU A 19 2.38 -5.15 -2.60
C LEU A 19 3.73 -4.91 -1.92
N GLN A 20 4.09 -5.71 -0.92
CA GLN A 20 5.38 -5.59 -0.23
C GLN A 20 6.57 -5.73 -1.19
N GLN A 21 6.52 -6.70 -2.11
CA GLN A 21 7.56 -6.87 -3.13
C GLN A 21 7.69 -5.61 -4.01
N ARG A 22 6.57 -5.03 -4.46
CA ARG A 22 6.58 -3.81 -5.30
C ARG A 22 7.05 -2.59 -4.52
N LEU A 23 6.61 -2.42 -3.27
CA LEU A 23 7.01 -1.31 -2.40
C LEU A 23 8.50 -1.36 -2.05
N SER A 24 9.06 -2.55 -1.81
CA SER A 24 10.49 -2.71 -1.51
C SER A 24 11.42 -2.40 -2.68
N ALA A 25 10.91 -2.46 -3.92
CA ALA A 25 11.64 -2.10 -5.14
C ALA A 25 11.60 -0.59 -5.46
N LEU A 26 10.84 0.21 -4.70
CA LEU A 26 10.74 1.66 -4.94
C LEU A 26 12.03 2.39 -4.49
N PRO A 27 12.41 3.47 -5.18
CA PRO A 27 13.57 4.28 -4.79
C PRO A 27 13.32 5.14 -3.54
N PHE A 28 12.18 4.94 -2.86
CA PHE A 28 11.78 5.65 -1.66
C PHE A 28 11.09 4.71 -0.67
N LYS A 29 11.11 5.07 0.61
CA LYS A 29 10.40 4.35 1.66
C LYS A 29 9.00 4.92 1.84
N VAL A 30 8.05 4.02 2.08
CA VAL A 30 6.71 4.34 2.60
C VAL A 30 6.56 3.71 3.98
N GLU A 31 5.74 4.31 4.83
CA GLU A 31 5.33 3.64 6.07
C GLU A 31 4.23 2.65 5.72
N TYR A 32 4.34 1.45 6.25
CA TYR A 32 3.49 0.33 5.89
C TYR A 32 3.11 -0.42 7.16
N GLU A 33 1.81 -0.59 7.38
CA GLU A 33 1.24 -1.30 8.53
C GLU A 33 0.16 -2.26 8.05
N GLU A 34 0.12 -3.45 8.65
CA GLU A 34 -0.90 -4.46 8.39
C GLU A 34 -1.69 -4.73 9.66
N GLU A 35 -3.00 -4.86 9.50
CA GLU A 35 -3.92 -5.25 10.55
C GLU A 35 -4.77 -6.42 10.03
N GLN A 36 -4.65 -7.59 10.67
CA GLN A 36 -5.39 -8.77 10.26
C GLN A 36 -6.81 -8.76 10.84
N HIS A 37 -7.80 -8.85 9.96
CA HIS A 37 -9.23 -8.90 10.29
C HIS A 37 -9.83 -10.20 9.77
N GLY A 38 -9.55 -11.31 10.46
CA GLY A 38 -10.00 -12.64 10.04
C GLY A 38 -9.30 -13.09 8.76
N ALA A 39 -10.07 -13.33 7.69
CA ALA A 39 -9.55 -13.79 6.39
C ALA A 39 -9.09 -12.64 5.46
N THR A 40 -9.21 -11.38 5.89
CA THR A 40 -8.77 -10.21 5.13
C THR A 40 -7.71 -9.43 5.91
N LEU A 41 -6.82 -8.77 5.18
CA LEU A 41 -5.81 -7.88 5.73
C LEU A 41 -6.19 -6.44 5.41
N VAL A 42 -6.24 -5.60 6.43
CA VAL A 42 -6.34 -4.16 6.25
C VAL A 42 -4.92 -3.61 6.24
N VAL A 43 -4.51 -3.08 5.09
CA VAL A 43 -3.19 -2.50 4.89
C VAL A 43 -3.29 -0.99 4.91
N ARG A 44 -2.39 -0.36 5.65
CA ARG A 44 -2.27 1.09 5.79
C ARG A 44 -0.91 1.54 5.27
N ILE A 45 -0.91 2.42 4.28
CA ILE A 45 0.29 2.97 3.64
C ILE A 45 0.30 4.48 3.85
N ARG A 46 1.34 5.00 4.53
CA ARG A 46 1.57 6.45 4.63
C ARG A 46 2.75 6.85 3.75
N CYS A 47 2.51 7.78 2.83
CA CYS A 47 3.48 8.24 1.84
C CYS A 47 3.28 9.73 1.55
N THR A 48 4.19 10.39 0.83
CA THR A 48 3.98 11.78 0.41
C THR A 48 2.96 11.87 -0.72
N SER A 49 2.40 13.05 -0.94
CA SER A 49 1.46 13.28 -2.05
C SER A 49 2.08 12.97 -3.43
N ALA A 50 3.38 13.22 -3.61
CA ALA A 50 4.11 12.87 -4.83
C ALA A 50 4.22 11.34 -5.04
N GLN A 51 4.39 10.58 -3.95
CA GLN A 51 4.49 9.12 -3.98
C GLN A 51 3.13 8.43 -4.14
N ALA A 52 2.06 9.07 -3.66
CA ALA A 52 0.72 8.49 -3.62
C ALA A 52 0.22 8.03 -5.00
N LYS A 53 0.64 8.70 -6.10
CA LYS A 53 0.31 8.28 -7.45
C LYS A 53 0.89 6.89 -7.77
N THR A 54 2.19 6.70 -7.55
CA THR A 54 2.87 5.41 -7.77
C THR A 54 2.29 4.31 -6.88
N VAL A 55 1.99 4.62 -5.62
CA VAL A 55 1.38 3.64 -4.70
C VAL A 55 0.00 3.22 -5.18
N ARG A 56 -0.84 4.15 -5.67
CA ARG A 56 -2.16 3.83 -6.23
C ARG A 56 -2.06 3.00 -7.50
N GLU A 57 -1.08 3.27 -8.37
CA GLU A 57 -0.82 2.44 -9.56
C GLU A 57 -0.45 1.00 -9.18
N ILE A 58 0.42 0.82 -8.17
CA ILE A 58 0.76 -0.51 -7.64
C ILE A 58 -0.49 -1.22 -7.10
N LEU A 59 -1.30 -0.52 -6.31
CA LEU A 59 -2.53 -1.07 -5.74
C LEU A 59 -3.52 -1.50 -6.83
N HIS A 60 -3.68 -0.70 -7.87
CA HIS A 60 -4.49 -1.05 -9.04
C HIS A 60 -3.93 -2.28 -9.78
N ASP A 61 -2.61 -2.34 -10.01
CA ASP A 61 -1.94 -3.46 -10.70
C ASP A 61 -2.11 -4.81 -9.97
N ILE A 62 -2.14 -4.80 -8.63
CA ILE A 62 -2.38 -6.01 -7.82
C ILE A 62 -3.88 -6.33 -7.67
N GLY A 63 -4.76 -5.56 -8.31
CA GLY A 63 -6.20 -5.74 -8.25
C GLY A 63 -6.83 -5.37 -6.91
N ALA A 64 -6.22 -4.45 -6.16
CA ALA A 64 -6.81 -3.92 -4.95
C ALA A 64 -8.02 -3.03 -5.30
N ALA A 65 -9.15 -3.24 -4.62
CA ALA A 65 -10.26 -2.29 -4.67
C ALA A 65 -9.87 -1.06 -3.81
N LEU A 66 -9.70 0.09 -4.47
CA LEU A 66 -9.41 1.39 -3.86
C LEU A 66 -10.68 2.13 -3.47
#